data_AF-A0A1G8TMZ4-F1
#
_entry.id   AF-A0A1G8TMZ4-F1
#
_cell.length_a   1.000
_cell.length_b   1.000
_cell.length_c   1.000
_cell.angle_alpha   90.00
_cell.angle_beta   90.00
_cell.angle_gamma   90.00
#
_symmetry.space_group_name_H-M   'P 1'
#
loop_
_entity.id
_entity.type
_entity.pdbx_description
1 polymer ?
#
loop_
_entity_poly.entity_id
_entity_poly.type
_entity_poly.pdbx_seq_one_letter_code
_entity_poly.pdbx_strand_id
1 'polypeptide(L)' 'MEWRVLTALAVLMIGNGYWAFRYYQTQHNKNIDGRQRISELENLQDHWLQFSTVAILLIMLLAPLARQALLSG' A
#
# COMPACT_ATOMS: atom_id res chain seq x y z
N MET A 1 -17.75 5.48 -13.54
CA MET A 1 -17.62 4.49 -12.45
C MET A 1 -16.29 3.72 -12.58
N GLU A 2 -15.96 3.21 -13.77
CA GLU A 2 -14.73 2.43 -14.03
C GLU A 2 -13.42 3.15 -13.68
N TRP A 3 -13.25 4.43 -14.05
CA TRP A 3 -11.99 5.12 -13.82
C TRP A 3 -11.62 5.27 -12.33
N ARG A 4 -12.59 5.47 -11.43
CA ARG A 4 -12.36 5.59 -9.99
C ARG A 4 -11.92 4.26 -9.37
N VAL A 5 -12.55 3.17 -9.78
CA VAL A 5 -12.18 1.81 -9.37
C VAL A 5 -10.80 1.46 -9.92
N LEU A 6 -10.51 1.81 -11.17
CA LEU A 6 -9.20 1.64 -11.78
C LEU A 6 -8.11 2.45 -11.06
N THR A 7 -8.39 3.68 -10.65
CA THR A 7 -7.46 4.48 -9.84
C THR A 7 -7.19 3.83 -8.49
N ALA A 8 -8.24 3.36 -7.79
CA ALA A 8 -8.06 2.67 -6.51
C ALA A 8 -7.23 1.38 -6.67
N LEU A 9 -7.49 0.61 -7.73
CA LEU A 9 -6.73 -0.58 -8.07
C LEU A 9 -5.27 -0.25 -8.40
N ALA A 10 -5.02 0.81 -9.17
CA ALA A 10 -3.68 1.26 -9.52
C ALA A 10 -2.89 1.72 -8.29
N VAL A 11 -3.51 2.47 -7.37
CA VAL A 11 -2.90 2.89 -6.10
C VAL A 11 -2.53 1.67 -5.25
N LEU A 12 -3.40 0.67 -5.17
CA LEU A 12 -3.11 -0.57 -4.47
C LEU A 12 -1.94 -1.33 -5.12
N MET A 13 -1.94 -1.50 -6.43
CA MET A 13 -0.88 -2.22 -7.14
C MET A 13 0.48 -1.51 -7.04
N ILE A 14 0.51 -0.19 -7.28
CA ILE A 14 1.74 0.61 -7.21
C ILE A 14 2.26 0.64 -5.78
N GLY A 15 1.39 0.87 -4.79
CA GLY A 15 1.78 0.91 -3.39
C GLY A 15 2.35 -0.42 -2.89
N ASN A 16 1.69 -1.54 -3.20
CA ASN A 16 2.21 -2.86 -2.85
C ASN A 16 3.51 -3.18 -3.60
N GLY A 17 3.61 -2.81 -4.88
CA GLY A 17 4.83 -2.97 -5.67
C GLY A 17 6.01 -2.19 -5.09
N TYR A 18 5.77 -0.95 -4.65
CA TYR A 18 6.79 -0.12 -3.99
C TYR A 18 7.33 -0.78 -2.72
N TRP A 19 6.45 -1.23 -1.82
CA TRP A 19 6.86 -1.87 -0.58
C TRP A 19 7.55 -3.23 -0.82
N ALA A 20 7.05 -4.03 -1.77
CA ALA A 20 7.68 -5.28 -2.17
C ALA A 20 9.09 -5.07 -2.71
N PHE A 21 9.28 -4.04 -3.54
CA PHE A 21 10.59 -3.66 -4.07
C PHE A 21 11.55 -3.23 -2.95
N ARG A 22 11.09 -2.37 -2.02
CA ARG A 22 11.89 -1.93 -0.86
C ARG A 22 12.28 -3.09 0.04
N TYR A 23 11.35 -4.00 0.31
CA TYR A 23 11.61 -5.21 1.08
C TYR A 23 12.68 -6.09 0.41
N TYR A 24 12.53 -6.35 -0.89
CA TYR A 24 13.49 -7.13 -1.66
C TYR A 24 14.89 -6.49 -1.65
N GLN A 25 14.96 -5.17 -1.82
CA GLN A 25 16.21 -4.41 -1.82
C GLN A 25 16.91 -4.50 -0.46
N THR A 26 16.20 -4.29 0.65
CA THR A 26 16.77 -4.39 2.00
C THR A 26 17.20 -5.81 2.32
N GLN A 27 16.44 -6.83 1.90
CA GLN A 27 16.81 -8.23 2.10
C GLN A 27 18.13 -8.61 1.40
N HIS A 28 18.34 -8.11 0.19
CA HIS A 28 19.53 -8.37 -0.63
C HIS A 28 20.70 -7.42 -0.34
N ASN A 29 20.52 -6.42 0.53
CA ASN A 29 21.58 -5.48 0.87
C ASN A 29 22.64 -6.15 1.74
N LYS A 30 23.73 -6.62 1.12
CA LYS A 30 24.85 -7.29 1.80
C LYS A 30 25.76 -6.33 2.58
N ASN A 31 25.57 -5.02 2.44
CA ASN A 31 26.43 -4.01 3.05
C ASN A 31 26.01 -3.65 4.50
N ILE A 32 24.85 -4.12 4.95
CA ILE A 32 24.34 -3.89 6.31
C ILE A 32 24.49 -5.15 7.16
N ASP A 33 24.85 -4.93 8.43
CA ASP A 33 24.97 -5.98 9.45
C ASP A 33 23.64 -6.75 9.60
N GLY A 34 23.74 -8.04 9.91
CA GLY A 34 22.58 -8.94 9.94
C GLY A 34 21.47 -8.48 10.90
N ARG A 35 21.84 -7.94 12.07
CA ARG A 35 20.85 -7.39 13.03
C ARG A 35 20.20 -6.11 12.55
N GLN A 36 20.98 -5.19 11.96
CA GLN A 36 20.45 -3.95 11.41
C GLN A 36 19.47 -4.24 10.26
N ARG A 37 19.81 -5.21 9.40
CA ARG A 37 18.93 -5.64 8.30
C ARG A 37 17.60 -6.18 8.80
N ILE A 38 17.60 -7.01 9.83
CA ILE A 38 16.36 -7.56 10.41
C ILE A 38 15.49 -6.42 10.96
N SER A 39 16.07 -5.50 11.72
CA SER A 39 15.33 -4.34 12.25
C SER A 39 14.75 -3.45 11.15
N GLU A 40 15.47 -3.24 10.05
CA GLU A 40 14.96 -2.50 8.89
C GLU A 40 13.82 -3.26 8.18
N LEU A 41 13.92 -4.58 8.05
CA LEU A 41 12.88 -5.40 7.44
C LEU A 41 11.60 -5.41 8.27
N GLU A 42 11.70 -5.52 9.60
CA GLU A 42 10.57 -5.41 10.52
C GLU A 42 9.90 -4.04 10.40
N ASN A 43 10.70 -2.98 10.40
CA ASN A 43 10.18 -1.62 10.25
C ASN A 43 9.50 -1.42 8.89
N LEU A 44 10.05 -1.97 7.80
CA LEU A 44 9.42 -1.95 6.48
C LEU A 44 8.10 -2.71 6.45
N GLN A 45 8.01 -3.87 7.12
CA GLN A 45 6.77 -4.64 7.22
C GLN A 45 5.69 -3.86 7.97
N ASP A 46 6.03 -3.19 9.06
CA ASP A 46 5.09 -2.35 9.82
C ASP A 46 4.54 -1.21 8.95
N HIS A 47 5.42 -0.50 8.23
CA HIS A 47 5.00 0.58 7.35
C HIS A 47 4.16 0.08 6.17
N TRP A 48 4.49 -1.09 5.62
CA TRP A 48 3.71 -1.71 4.55
C TRP A 48 2.31 -2.08 5.05
N LEU A 49 2.20 -2.64 6.27
CA LEU A 49 0.92 -2.93 6.89
C LEU A 49 0.10 -1.65 7.11
N GLN A 50 0.71 -0.61 7.68
CA GLN A 50 0.05 0.69 7.88
C GLN A 50 -0.46 1.29 6.58
N PHE A 51 0.36 1.29 5.53
CA PHE A 51 -0.06 1.74 4.21
C PHE A 51 -1.28 0.97 3.71
N SER A 52 -1.25 -0.36 3.84
CA SER A 52 -2.36 -1.23 3.40
C SER A 52 -3.64 -0.95 4.17
N THR A 53 -3.54 -0.76 5.48
CA THR A 53 -4.67 -0.38 6.35
C THR A 53 -5.26 0.96 5.94
N VAL A 54 -4.44 2.00 5.77
CA VAL A 54 -4.90 3.33 5.36
C VAL A 54 -5.55 3.28 3.98
N ALA A 55 -4.96 2.57 3.02
CA ALA A 55 -5.51 2.42 1.68
C ALA A 55 -6.89 1.76 1.71
N ILE A 56 -7.07 0.69 2.50
CA ILE A 56 -8.36 0.01 2.66
C ILE A 56 -9.39 0.95 3.31
N LEU A 57 -9.03 1.66 4.37
CA LEU A 57 -9.93 2.62 5.03
C LEU A 57 -10.39 3.71 4.07
N LEU A 58 -9.49 4.27 3.27
CA LEU A 58 -9.82 5.26 2.25
C LEU A 58 -10.77 4.69 1.20
N ILE A 59 -10.54 3.46 0.73
CA ILE A 59 -11.43 2.78 -0.22
C ILE A 59 -12.83 2.58 0.40
N MET A 60 -12.90 2.14 1.66
CA MET A 60 -14.17 1.94 2.37
C MET A 60 -14.93 3.24 2.60
N LEU A 61 -14.25 4.36 2.82
CA LEU A 61 -14.88 5.69 2.96
C LEU A 61 -15.35 6.24 1.62
N LEU A 62 -14.57 6.04 0.56
CA LEU A 62 -14.87 6.58 -0.77
C LEU A 62 -15.92 5.75 -1.52
N ALA A 63 -16.04 4.45 -1.23
CA ALA A 63 -17.03 3.57 -1.85
C ALA A 63 -18.50 4.02 -1.66
N PRO A 64 -19.00 4.32 -0.44
CA PRO A 64 -20.36 4.81 -0.25
C PRO A 64 -20.57 6.21 -0.83
N LEU A 65 -19.55 7.09 -0.81
CA LEU A 65 -19.61 8.41 -1.45
C LEU A 65 -19.72 8.30 -2.97
N ALA A 66 -18.98 7.37 -3.58
CA ALA A 66 -19.10 7.07 -5.00
C ALA A 66 -20.50 6.52 -5.33
N ARG A 67 -21.05 5.63 -4.49
CA ARG A 67 -22.40 5.09 -4.65
C ARG A 67 -23.48 6.16 -4.53
N GLN A 68 -23.38 7.08 -3.57
CA GLN A 68 -24.34 8.18 -3.42
C GLN A 68 -24.27 9.15 -4.61
N ALA A 69 -23.07 9.54 -5.04
CA ALA A 69 -22.89 10.42 -6.20
C ALA A 69 -23.50 9.85 -7.51
N LEU A 70 -23.58 8.52 -7.61
CA LEU A 70 -24.20 7.79 -8.72
C LEU A 70 -25.73 7.68 -8.62
N LEU A 71 -26.31 7.80 -7.42
CA LEU A 71 -27.76 7.75 -7.20
C LEU A 71 -28.38 9.15 -7.20
N SER A 72 -27.57 10.21 -7.06
CA SER A 72 -28.00 11.61 -7.03
C SER A 72 -27.91 12.34 -8.37
N GLY A 73 -27.50 11.66 -9.45
CA GLY A 73 -27.45 12.18 -10.82
C GLY A 73 -28.21 11.25 -11.75
#